data_AF-A0A2G2ZGX1-F1
#
_entry.id   AF-A0A2G2ZGX1-F1
#
_cell.length_a   1.000
_cell.length_b   1.000
_cell.length_c   1.000
_cell.angle_alpha   90.00
_cell.angle_beta   90.00
_cell.angle_gamma   90.00
#
_symmetry.space_group_name_H-M   'P 1'
#
loop_
_entity.id
_entity.type
_entity.pdbx_description
1 polymer ?
#
loop_
_entity_poly.entity_id
_entity_poly.type
_entity_poly.pdbx_seq_one_letter_code
_entity_poly.pdbx_strand_id
1 'polypeptide(L)'
;MLNYFLWLLYLMHYVVLIYLSTKRQVKHVDCYTVTTRELESITARFKFESMMRSPFHGFAFWFDVEFNGPAIYPLNNGIPPSFVEPSNGNVTEGNQRKRRPNPSEAVILSTAPEDPPTHWQQTLVYFYEPLDVEQDQVIEGSLTLSQSKENARFMNIHLEYSSGGRSFVKESVMR
;
A
#
# COMPACT_ATOMS: atom_id res chain seq x y z
N MET A 1 9.16 -15.10 6.87
CA MET A 1 8.45 -14.23 5.91
C MET A 1 6.98 -14.03 6.29
N LEU A 2 6.13 -15.08 6.38
CA LEU A 2 4.68 -14.94 6.69
C LEU A 2 4.33 -13.98 7.84
N ASN A 3 5.05 -14.03 8.97
CA ASN A 3 4.80 -13.14 10.12
C ASN A 3 5.03 -11.63 9.84
N TYR A 4 5.81 -11.27 8.82
CA TYR A 4 5.97 -9.88 8.37
C TYR A 4 4.90 -9.47 7.35
N PHE A 5 4.33 -10.44 6.61
CA PHE A 5 3.25 -10.19 5.65
C PHE A 5 1.89 -10.06 6.35
N LEU A 6 1.69 -10.80 7.44
CA LEU A 6 0.57 -10.67 8.40
C LEU A 6 0.53 -9.31 9.11
N TRP A 7 1.57 -8.49 8.96
CA TRP A 7 1.72 -7.18 9.61
C TRP A 7 0.96 -6.06 8.88
N LEU A 8 0.73 -6.23 7.56
CA LEU A 8 -0.13 -5.33 6.77
C LEU A 8 -1.62 -5.65 6.94
N LEU A 9 -1.96 -6.79 7.55
CA LEU A 9 -3.25 -7.50 7.39
C LEU A 9 -4.38 -7.09 8.36
N TYR A 10 -4.19 -6.05 9.18
CA TYR A 10 -5.08 -5.82 10.33
C TYR A 10 -5.34 -4.32 10.64
N LEU A 11 -6.14 -3.63 9.81
CA LEU A 11 -6.64 -2.29 10.17
C LEU A 11 -8.06 -1.97 9.73
N MET A 12 -8.72 -1.23 10.63
CA MET A 12 -10.10 -0.70 10.63
C MET A 12 -10.03 0.64 11.43
N HIS A 13 -10.84 1.67 11.22
CA HIS A 13 -11.92 1.86 10.25
C HIS A 13 -12.13 3.36 9.92
N TYR A 14 -12.95 3.62 8.89
CA TYR A 14 -13.47 4.93 8.43
C TYR A 14 -12.50 5.83 7.65
N VAL A 15 -13.08 6.50 6.65
CA VAL A 15 -12.42 7.09 5.49
C VAL A 15 -12.30 8.61 5.63
N VAL A 16 -11.12 9.15 5.29
CA VAL A 16 -10.95 10.55 4.88
C VAL A 16 -10.16 10.57 3.57
N LEU A 17 -10.71 11.23 2.55
CA LEU A 17 -10.07 11.43 1.25
C LEU A 17 -8.92 12.44 1.39
N ILE A 18 -7.69 12.04 1.07
CA ILE A 18 -6.51 12.92 1.08
C ILE A 18 -5.88 12.96 -0.32
N TYR A 19 -6.61 13.55 -1.26
CA TYR A 19 -6.12 13.90 -2.60
C TYR A 19 -5.54 15.32 -2.62
N LEU A 20 -4.53 15.57 -1.78
CA LEU A 20 -3.78 16.82 -1.83
C LEU A 20 -2.49 16.71 -2.65
N SER A 21 -2.08 15.51 -3.09
CA SER A 21 -0.90 15.36 -3.93
C SER A 21 -0.88 14.07 -4.75
N THR A 22 0.11 13.95 -5.64
CA THR A 22 0.40 12.72 -6.38
C THR A 22 1.01 11.65 -5.48
N LYS A 23 0.59 10.38 -5.67
CA LYS A 23 1.12 9.26 -4.89
C LYS A 23 2.63 9.09 -5.01
N ARG A 24 3.29 8.72 -3.90
CA ARG A 24 4.73 8.51 -3.79
C ARG A 24 5.03 7.13 -3.22
N GLN A 25 5.90 6.37 -3.90
CA GLN A 25 6.33 5.06 -3.44
C GLN A 25 7.33 5.18 -2.29
N VAL A 26 7.00 4.62 -1.12
CA VAL A 26 7.88 4.58 0.06
C VAL A 26 8.98 3.53 -0.11
N LYS A 27 8.62 2.30 -0.46
CA LYS A 27 9.55 1.17 -0.64
C LYS A 27 8.92 0.14 -1.59
N HIS A 28 9.72 -0.40 -2.50
CA HIS A 28 9.39 -1.64 -3.21
C HIS A 28 10.02 -2.81 -2.44
N VAL A 29 9.28 -3.91 -2.27
CA VAL A 29 9.72 -5.11 -1.55
C VAL A 29 9.59 -6.30 -2.49
N ASP A 30 10.72 -6.78 -3.00
CA ASP A 30 10.77 -8.04 -3.73
C ASP A 30 10.88 -9.21 -2.73
N CYS A 31 9.81 -10.01 -2.63
CA CYS A 31 9.74 -11.14 -1.72
C CYS A 31 10.76 -12.26 -2.02
N TYR A 32 11.38 -12.30 -3.21
CA TYR A 32 12.42 -13.28 -3.54
C TYR A 32 13.81 -12.89 -3.01
N THR A 33 14.08 -11.60 -2.82
CA THR A 33 15.42 -11.08 -2.51
C THR A 33 15.52 -10.36 -1.16
N VAL A 34 14.40 -9.86 -0.61
CA VAL A 34 14.39 -9.07 0.63
C VAL A 34 14.85 -9.86 1.86
N THR A 35 15.74 -9.24 2.64
CA THR A 35 16.19 -9.76 3.94
C THR A 35 15.37 -9.19 5.09
N THR A 36 15.33 -9.87 6.25
CA THR A 36 14.63 -9.32 7.44
C THR A 36 15.23 -8.01 7.91
N ARG A 37 16.55 -7.84 7.78
CA ARG A 37 17.26 -6.61 8.18
C ARG A 37 16.85 -5.38 7.38
N GLU A 38 16.46 -5.54 6.12
CA GLU A 38 15.93 -4.45 5.29
C GLU A 38 14.49 -4.06 5.66
N LEU A 39 13.79 -4.90 6.43
CA LEU A 39 12.43 -4.67 6.93
C LEU A 39 12.41 -4.24 8.41
N GLU A 40 13.53 -4.35 9.13
CA GLU A 40 13.68 -3.86 10.51
C GLU A 40 13.55 -2.33 10.60
N SER A 41 14.02 -1.61 9.58
CA SER A 41 13.82 -0.16 9.44
C SER A 41 13.86 0.28 7.96
N ILE A 42 12.83 1.01 7.54
CA ILE A 42 12.65 1.54 6.19
C ILE A 42 12.50 3.06 6.31
N THR A 43 13.47 3.82 5.76
CA THR A 43 13.38 5.28 5.66
C THR A 43 13.21 5.71 4.21
N ALA A 44 12.22 6.55 3.94
CA ALA A 44 11.97 7.18 2.65
C ALA A 44 11.84 8.70 2.80
N ARG A 45 12.42 9.46 1.86
CA ARG A 45 12.19 10.90 1.75
C ARG A 45 11.08 11.18 0.74
N PHE A 46 10.26 12.18 1.00
CA PHE A 46 9.21 12.63 0.10
C PHE A 46 9.28 14.14 -0.13
N LYS A 47 8.82 14.54 -1.31
CA LYS A 47 8.56 15.93 -1.69
C LYS A 47 7.37 15.96 -2.65
N PHE A 48 6.41 16.82 -2.35
CA PHE A 48 5.26 17.06 -3.19
C PHE A 48 4.75 18.50 -3.02
N GLU A 49 3.91 18.92 -3.95
CA GLU A 49 3.22 20.21 -3.94
C GLU A 49 1.72 19.94 -3.74
N SER A 50 1.05 20.81 -2.97
CA SER A 50 -0.38 20.65 -2.73
C SER A 50 -1.18 20.99 -3.99
N MET A 51 -2.07 20.10 -4.43
CA MET A 51 -2.86 20.29 -5.65
C MET A 51 -3.97 21.35 -5.51
N MET A 52 -4.28 21.79 -4.29
CA MET A 52 -5.32 22.80 -4.01
C MET A 52 -5.12 23.43 -2.63
N ARG A 53 -5.80 24.56 -2.39
CA ARG A 53 -5.94 25.11 -1.03
C ARG A 53 -6.89 24.25 -0.21
N SER A 54 -6.42 23.68 0.90
CA SER A 54 -7.22 22.81 1.78
C SER A 54 -6.53 22.58 3.13
N PRO A 55 -7.26 22.27 4.22
CA PRO A 55 -6.65 21.74 5.43
C PRO A 55 -6.07 20.32 5.19
N PHE A 56 -4.76 20.17 5.37
CA PHE A 56 -4.04 18.90 5.28
C PHE A 56 -4.05 18.19 6.63
N HIS A 57 -4.78 17.08 6.72
CA HIS A 57 -5.09 16.41 7.99
C HIS A 57 -4.07 15.36 8.44
N GLY A 58 -3.21 14.87 7.54
CA GLY A 58 -2.31 13.76 7.82
C GLY A 58 -1.92 12.98 6.57
N PHE A 59 -1.14 11.92 6.75
CA PHE A 59 -0.66 11.06 5.67
C PHE A 59 -1.49 9.78 5.56
N ALA A 60 -1.75 9.34 4.33
CA ALA A 60 -2.37 8.06 4.03
C ALA A 60 -1.33 7.10 3.42
N PHE A 61 -1.37 5.84 3.84
CA PHE A 61 -0.51 4.77 3.36
C PHE A 61 -1.36 3.57 2.93
N TRP A 62 -0.96 2.97 1.82
CA TRP A 62 -1.57 1.78 1.23
C TRP A 62 -0.47 0.98 0.52
N PHE A 63 -0.80 -0.17 -0.03
CA PHE A 63 0.15 -1.01 -0.75
C PHE A 63 -0.47 -1.65 -1.99
N ASP A 64 0.41 -2.00 -2.93
CA ASP A 64 0.11 -2.79 -4.11
C ASP A 64 0.86 -4.13 -3.99
N VAL A 65 0.19 -5.24 -4.29
CA VAL A 65 0.81 -6.58 -4.36
C VAL A 65 0.74 -7.07 -5.80
N GLU A 66 1.91 -7.27 -6.41
CA GLU A 66 2.04 -7.85 -7.74
C GLU A 66 2.33 -9.36 -7.62
N PHE A 67 1.41 -10.19 -8.12
CA PHE A 67 1.51 -11.64 -8.09
C PHE A 67 2.34 -12.16 -9.28
N ASN A 68 3.64 -11.89 -9.24
CA ASN A 68 4.59 -12.47 -10.17
C ASN A 68 4.87 -13.94 -9.81
N GLY A 69 4.23 -14.84 -10.57
CA GLY A 69 4.57 -16.26 -10.55
C GLY A 69 6.02 -16.49 -10.98
N PRO A 70 6.69 -17.55 -10.50
CA PRO A 70 8.02 -17.88 -10.97
C PRO A 70 8.01 -18.10 -12.49
N ALA A 71 8.93 -17.47 -13.21
CA ALA A 71 9.05 -17.53 -14.66
C ALA A 71 9.59 -18.89 -15.17
N ILE A 72 9.09 -19.99 -14.63
CA ILE A 72 9.47 -21.37 -14.97
C ILE A 72 8.23 -22.27 -14.99
N TYR A 73 7.60 -22.36 -16.15
CA TYR A 73 7.20 -23.67 -16.69
C TYR A 73 7.90 -23.82 -18.05
N PRO A 74 8.91 -24.69 -18.19
CA PRO A 74 9.37 -25.05 -19.53
C PRO A 74 8.20 -25.70 -20.25
N LEU A 75 7.85 -25.17 -21.42
CA LEU A 75 6.83 -25.75 -22.30
C LEU A 75 7.33 -27.11 -22.81
N ASN A 76 7.00 -28.18 -22.08
CA ASN A 76 7.21 -29.55 -22.55
C ASN A 76 5.84 -30.20 -22.83
N ASN A 77 5.47 -30.18 -24.11
CA ASN A 77 4.44 -30.99 -24.75
C ASN A 77 3.03 -31.03 -24.11
N GLY A 78 2.20 -30.07 -24.53
CA GLY A 78 0.89 -30.41 -25.09
C GLY A 78 -0.31 -30.63 -24.16
N ILE A 79 -0.20 -30.41 -22.85
CA ILE A 79 -1.34 -30.49 -21.93
C ILE A 79 -1.42 -29.21 -21.08
N PRO A 80 -2.49 -28.40 -21.17
CA PRO A 80 -2.70 -27.28 -20.24
C PRO A 80 -2.96 -27.81 -18.83
N PRO A 81 -2.45 -27.17 -17.76
CA PRO A 81 -2.81 -27.51 -16.39
C PRO A 81 -4.31 -27.22 -16.18
N SER A 82 -5.11 -28.28 -16.17
CA SER A 82 -6.52 -28.21 -15.83
C SER A 82 -6.68 -27.83 -14.36
N PHE A 83 -7.04 -26.58 -14.10
CA PHE A 83 -7.62 -26.19 -12.81
C PHE A 83 -8.84 -27.07 -12.57
N VAL A 84 -8.80 -27.86 -11.49
CA VAL A 84 -9.92 -28.72 -11.09
C VAL A 84 -10.97 -27.83 -10.44
N GLU A 85 -11.91 -27.30 -11.24
CA GLU A 85 -13.15 -26.77 -10.69
C GLU A 85 -13.99 -27.94 -10.13
N PRO A 86 -14.55 -27.82 -8.90
CA PRO A 86 -15.52 -28.78 -8.42
C PRO A 86 -16.84 -28.59 -9.18
N SER A 87 -17.09 -29.47 -10.14
CA SER A 87 -18.31 -29.46 -10.94
C SER A 87 -19.55 -29.81 -10.10
N ASN A 88 -20.52 -28.90 -10.03
CA ASN A 88 -21.93 -29.23 -9.95
C ASN A 88 -22.73 -28.09 -10.58
N GLY A 89 -23.44 -28.39 -11.67
CA GLY A 89 -24.05 -27.38 -12.52
C GLY A 89 -25.45 -26.97 -12.11
N ASN A 90 -25.83 -25.75 -12.51
CA ASN A 90 -27.02 -25.54 -13.34
C ASN A 90 -26.91 -24.19 -14.07
N VAL A 91 -27.38 -24.15 -15.32
CA VAL A 91 -27.25 -22.99 -16.22
C VAL A 91 -28.50 -22.12 -16.14
N THR A 92 -28.32 -20.82 -15.96
CA THR A 92 -29.23 -19.79 -16.49
C THR A 92 -28.44 -18.55 -16.90
N GLU A 93 -28.94 -17.86 -17.93
CA GLU A 93 -28.18 -16.89 -18.72
C GLU A 93 -27.89 -15.58 -17.97
N GLY A 94 -26.67 -15.04 -18.13
CA GLY A 94 -26.21 -13.85 -17.41
C GLY A 94 -25.10 -13.13 -18.18
N ASN A 95 -25.51 -12.23 -19.07
CA ASN A 95 -24.66 -11.47 -20.00
C ASN A 95 -23.55 -10.64 -19.31
N GLN A 96 -22.33 -11.19 -19.17
CA GLN A 96 -21.11 -10.39 -18.97
C GLN A 96 -19.93 -10.92 -19.80
N ARG A 97 -19.37 -10.05 -20.64
CA ARG A 97 -18.07 -10.26 -21.30
C ARG A 97 -16.95 -10.17 -20.26
N LYS A 98 -16.74 -11.26 -19.51
CA LYS A 98 -15.59 -11.43 -18.62
C LYS A 98 -14.32 -11.52 -19.48
N ARG A 99 -13.68 -10.36 -19.72
CA ARG A 99 -12.44 -10.25 -20.49
C ARG A 99 -11.40 -11.12 -19.78
N ARG A 100 -10.97 -12.20 -20.43
CA ARG A 100 -9.92 -13.07 -19.88
C ARG A 100 -8.66 -12.21 -19.72
N PRO A 101 -8.02 -12.17 -18.54
CA PRO A 101 -6.71 -11.53 -18.41
C PRO A 101 -5.73 -12.17 -19.39
N ASN A 102 -4.88 -11.36 -20.02
CA ASN A 102 -3.80 -11.93 -20.82
C ASN A 102 -2.83 -12.64 -19.86
N PRO A 103 -2.36 -13.86 -20.16
CA PRO A 103 -1.47 -14.62 -19.26
C PRO A 103 -0.06 -14.02 -19.12
N SER A 104 0.19 -12.85 -19.71
CA SER A 104 1.42 -12.04 -19.60
C SER A 104 1.22 -10.75 -18.78
N GLU A 105 0.03 -10.51 -18.24
CA GLU A 105 -0.30 -9.33 -17.44
C GLU A 105 -0.27 -9.75 -15.96
N ALA A 106 0.61 -9.15 -15.17
CA ALA A 106 0.74 -9.47 -13.75
C ALA A 106 -0.56 -9.13 -13.01
N VAL A 107 -1.03 -10.05 -12.17
CA VAL A 107 -2.21 -9.77 -11.34
C VAL A 107 -1.79 -8.83 -10.22
N ILE A 108 -2.42 -7.65 -10.14
CA ILE A 108 -2.17 -6.67 -9.10
C ILE A 108 -3.38 -6.59 -8.18
N LEU A 109 -3.12 -6.59 -6.87
CA LEU A 109 -4.07 -6.26 -5.82
C LEU A 109 -3.62 -4.95 -5.16
N SER A 110 -4.39 -3.88 -5.34
CA SER A 110 -4.14 -2.60 -4.66
C SER A 110 -5.04 -2.45 -3.42
N THR A 111 -4.56 -1.70 -2.44
CA THR A 111 -5.39 -1.13 -1.36
C THR A 111 -5.50 0.39 -1.45
N ALA A 112 -5.17 0.98 -2.61
CA ALA A 112 -5.25 2.41 -2.87
C ALA A 112 -6.70 2.95 -2.75
N PRO A 113 -6.89 4.22 -2.35
CA PRO A 113 -8.21 4.81 -2.20
C PRO A 113 -8.95 5.05 -3.53
N GLU A 114 -8.26 5.02 -4.68
CA GLU A 114 -8.87 5.01 -6.02
C GLU A 114 -9.45 3.64 -6.44
N ASP A 115 -9.02 2.55 -5.81
CA ASP A 115 -9.33 1.18 -6.21
C ASP A 115 -10.49 0.55 -5.39
N PRO A 116 -11.07 -0.59 -5.85
CA PRO A 116 -12.17 -1.24 -5.14
C PRO A 116 -11.85 -1.55 -3.67
N PRO A 117 -12.72 -1.20 -2.70
CA PRO A 117 -12.44 -1.36 -1.29
C PRO A 117 -12.07 -2.80 -0.89
N THR A 118 -10.97 -2.93 -0.16
CA THR A 118 -10.50 -4.20 0.41
C THR A 118 -10.62 -4.19 1.94
N HIS A 119 -10.52 -5.36 2.58
CA HIS A 119 -10.54 -5.44 4.04
C HIS A 119 -9.29 -4.83 4.71
N TRP A 120 -8.24 -4.54 3.94
CA TRP A 120 -7.02 -3.88 4.39
C TRP A 120 -7.17 -2.37 4.59
N GLN A 121 -8.08 -1.74 3.83
CA GLN A 121 -8.30 -0.29 3.81
C GLN A 121 -6.97 0.49 3.61
N GLN A 122 -6.85 1.65 4.24
CA GLN A 122 -5.65 2.48 4.25
C GLN A 122 -5.23 2.78 5.69
N THR A 123 -3.93 2.92 5.93
CA THR A 123 -3.39 3.42 7.20
C THR A 123 -3.35 4.94 7.18
N LEU A 124 -3.94 5.59 8.19
CA LEU A 124 -3.96 7.05 8.32
C LEU A 124 -3.13 7.51 9.54
N VAL A 125 -2.20 8.44 9.30
CA VAL A 125 -1.39 9.10 10.34
C VAL A 125 -1.80 10.55 10.40
N TYR A 126 -2.76 10.85 11.27
CA TYR A 126 -3.31 12.19 11.47
C TYR A 126 -2.38 13.10 12.26
N PHE A 127 -2.40 14.38 11.90
CA PHE A 127 -1.86 15.46 12.72
C PHE A 127 -2.81 15.75 13.90
N TYR A 128 -2.30 16.39 14.95
CA TYR A 128 -3.15 16.86 16.05
C TYR A 128 -3.96 18.09 15.66
N GLU A 129 -3.38 18.94 14.81
CA GLU A 129 -3.99 20.14 14.23
C GLU A 129 -3.75 20.06 12.71
N PRO A 130 -4.77 20.18 11.84
CA PRO A 130 -4.59 20.20 10.40
C PRO A 130 -3.68 21.36 9.96
N LEU A 131 -2.82 21.10 8.98
CA LEU A 131 -2.00 22.15 8.38
C LEU A 131 -2.78 22.79 7.23
N ASP A 132 -3.18 24.05 7.35
CA ASP A 132 -3.70 24.80 6.20
C ASP A 132 -2.59 24.95 5.14
N VAL A 133 -2.84 24.43 3.94
CA VAL A 133 -1.92 24.52 2.80
C VAL A 133 -2.59 25.26 1.65
N GLU A 134 -1.80 26.09 0.95
CA GLU A 134 -2.19 26.72 -0.31
C GLU A 134 -1.96 25.78 -1.50
N GLN A 135 -2.53 26.11 -2.66
CA GLN A 135 -2.15 25.44 -3.91
C GLN A 135 -0.65 25.65 -4.20
N ASP A 136 -0.01 24.64 -4.77
CA ASP A 136 1.40 24.56 -5.15
C ASP A 136 2.37 24.71 -3.95
N GLN A 137 1.86 24.70 -2.72
CA GLN A 137 2.67 24.73 -1.51
C GLN A 137 3.46 23.43 -1.34
N VAL A 138 4.79 23.56 -1.29
CA VAL A 138 5.71 22.44 -1.10
C VAL A 138 5.59 21.87 0.31
N ILE A 139 5.49 20.54 0.38
CA ILE A 139 5.59 19.73 1.59
C ILE A 139 6.68 18.68 1.35
N GLU A 140 7.69 18.65 2.21
CA GLU A 140 8.82 17.73 2.09
C GLU A 140 9.25 17.17 3.45
N GLY A 141 9.92 16.01 3.46
CA GLY A 141 10.25 15.35 4.72
C GLY A 141 10.77 13.93 4.59
N SER A 142 10.73 13.20 5.70
CA SER A 142 11.11 11.79 5.81
C SER A 142 10.12 10.99 6.65
N LEU A 143 9.79 9.81 6.15
CA LEU A 143 9.09 8.76 6.86
C LEU A 143 10.09 7.66 7.22
N THR A 144 10.14 7.25 8.49
CA THR A 144 10.81 6.04 8.94
C THR A 144 9.79 5.10 9.57
N LEU A 145 9.67 3.90 9.00
CA LEU A 145 8.90 2.78 9.51
C LEU A 145 9.87 1.78 10.11
N SER A 146 9.72 1.41 11.38
CA SER A 146 10.62 0.45 12.03
C SER A 146 9.88 -0.52 12.93
N GLN A 147 10.45 -1.71 13.13
CA GLN A 147 9.91 -2.70 14.04
C GLN A 147 10.13 -2.28 15.50
N SER A 148 9.08 -2.33 16.32
CA SER A 148 9.21 -2.02 17.74
C SER A 148 10.01 -3.09 18.49
N LYS A 149 10.89 -2.64 19.40
CA LYS A 149 11.64 -3.50 20.32
C LYS A 149 10.78 -4.03 21.48
N GLU A 150 9.65 -3.39 21.78
CA GLU A 150 8.71 -3.84 22.82
C GLU A 150 7.88 -5.04 22.35
N ASN A 151 7.48 -5.02 21.07
CA ASN A 151 6.73 -6.09 20.44
C ASN A 151 7.01 -6.08 18.93
N ALA A 152 7.56 -7.18 18.41
CA ALA A 152 7.86 -7.35 16.98
C ALA A 152 6.63 -7.21 16.04
N ARG A 153 5.40 -7.27 16.59
CA ARG A 153 4.15 -7.03 15.87
C ARG A 153 3.74 -5.55 15.77
N PHE A 154 4.41 -4.64 16.47
CA PHE A 154 4.08 -3.21 16.44
C PHE A 154 5.01 -2.45 15.47
N MET A 155 4.44 -1.53 14.70
CA MET A 155 5.18 -0.60 13.83
C MET A 155 5.39 0.73 14.53
N ASN A 156 6.65 1.14 14.67
CA ASN A 156 6.99 2.52 14.99
C ASN A 156 6.99 3.33 13.69
N ILE A 157 6.21 4.40 13.66
CA ILE A 157 6.14 5.39 12.58
C ILE A 157 6.77 6.68 13.13
N HIS A 158 7.88 7.11 12.54
CA HIS A 158 8.50 8.40 12.80
C HIS A 158 8.44 9.22 11.51
N LEU A 159 7.71 10.34 11.54
CA LEU A 159 7.42 11.17 10.39
C LEU A 159 7.89 12.60 10.66
N GLU A 160 8.88 13.05 9.92
CA GLU A 160 9.35 14.43 9.87
C GLU A 160 8.82 15.10 8.61
N TYR A 161 8.30 16.32 8.70
CA TYR A 161 7.87 17.08 7.54
C TYR A 161 8.00 18.58 7.76
N SER A 162 8.22 19.33 6.68
CA SER A 162 8.25 20.78 6.67
C SER A 162 7.37 21.35 5.56
N SER A 163 6.81 22.52 5.83
CA SER A 163 6.06 23.33 4.85
C SER A 163 5.89 24.75 5.38
N GLY A 164 5.87 25.75 4.48
CA GLY A 164 5.68 27.16 4.85
C GLY A 164 6.73 27.70 5.85
N GLY A 165 7.96 27.15 5.83
CA GLY A 165 9.02 27.51 6.78
C GLY A 165 8.87 26.93 8.20
N ARG A 166 7.86 26.08 8.44
CA ARG A 166 7.66 25.36 9.69
C ARG A 166 8.08 23.90 9.52
N SER A 167 8.59 23.29 10.60
CA SER A 167 8.96 21.87 10.66
C SER A 167 8.17 21.18 11.78
N PHE A 168 7.81 19.93 11.54
CA PHE A 168 6.94 19.12 12.38
C PHE A 168 7.50 17.70 12.49
N VAL A 169 7.29 17.08 13.66
CA VAL A 169 7.62 15.68 13.91
C VAL A 169 6.40 14.99 14.50
N LYS A 170 6.06 13.82 13.96
CA LYS A 170 4.97 12.96 14.42
C LYS A 170 5.51 11.56 14.66
N GLU A 171 5.46 11.14 15.92
CA GLU A 171 5.70 9.75 16.30
C GLU A 171 4.36 9.04 16.52
N SER A 172 4.28 7.77 16.14
CA SER A 172 3.10 6.92 16.32
C SER A 172 3.50 5.45 16.39
N VAL A 173 2.73 4.65 17.12
CA VAL A 173 2.92 3.19 17.19
C VAL A 173 1.63 2.52 16.74
N MET A 174 1.68 1.80 15.62
CA MET A 174 0.64 0.89 15.20
C MET A 174 0.76 -0.39 16.04
N ARG A 175 -0.36 -0.84 16.61
CA ARG A 175 -0.40 -1.94 17.60
C ARG A 175 -1.37 -3.05 17.17
#